data_AF-A0A1A6DXY0-F1
#
_entry.id   AF-A0A1A6DXY0-F1
#
_cell.length_a   1.000
_cell.length_b   1.000
_cell.length_c   1.000
_cell.angle_alpha   90.00
_cell.angle_beta   90.00
_cell.angle_gamma   90.00
#
_symmetry.space_group_name_H-M   'P 1'
#
loop_
_entity.id
_entity.type
_entity.pdbx_description
1 polymer ?
#
loop_
_entity_poly.entity_id
_entity_poly.type
_entity_poly.pdbx_seq_one_letter_code
_entity_poly.pdbx_strand_id
1 'polypeptide(L)' 'MSRLTITLDDGLHQALKEAAVRQGRSINKIIEESLVMRGIKPVHSARALVAQARQRAGLAEADTLALSVEETRRIRGA' A
#
# COMPACT_ATOMS: atom_id res chain seq x y z
N MET A 1 -8.57 -1.22 -9.23
CA MET A 1 -9.79 -1.98 -8.92
C MET A 1 -9.52 -3.44 -9.25
N SER A 2 -9.13 -4.25 -8.27
CA SER A 2 -9.05 -5.71 -8.39
C SER A 2 -10.27 -6.33 -7.72
N ARG A 3 -10.82 -7.40 -8.29
CA ARG A 3 -11.93 -8.16 -7.69
C ARG A 3 -11.35 -9.22 -6.77
N LEU A 4 -11.86 -9.29 -5.54
CA LEU A 4 -11.52 -10.32 -4.56
C LEU A 4 -12.79 -11.09 -4.19
N THR A 5 -12.73 -12.42 -4.24
CA THR A 5 -13.76 -13.31 -3.69
C THR A 5 -13.19 -13.98 -2.47
N ILE A 6 -13.89 -13.90 -1.35
CA ILE A 6 -13.52 -14.56 -0.09
C ILE A 6 -14.68 -15.42 0.40
N THR A 7 -14.36 -16.53 1.06
CA THR A 7 -15.35 -17.33 1.77
C THR A 7 -15.39 -16.86 3.22
N LEU A 8 -16.58 -16.60 3.74
CA LEU A 8 -16.83 -16.23 5.13
C LEU A 8 -17.81 -17.24 5.73
N ASP A 9 -17.73 -17.43 7.04
CA ASP A 9 -18.80 -18.08 7.78
C ASP A 9 -20.12 -17.28 7.65
N ASP A 10 -21.26 -17.97 7.60
CA ASP A 10 -22.57 -17.35 7.39
C ASP A 10 -22.90 -16.32 8.49
N GLY A 11 -22.55 -16.62 9.74
CA GLY A 11 -22.76 -15.70 10.87
C GLY A 11 -21.93 -14.43 10.73
N LEU A 12 -20.68 -14.57 10.28
CA LEU A 12 -19.79 -13.43 10.05
C LEU A 12 -20.24 -12.58 8.85
N HIS A 13 -20.72 -13.22 7.78
CA HIS A 13 -21.27 -12.52 6.62
C HIS A 13 -22.52 -11.69 7.00
N GLN A 14 -23.42 -12.26 7.80
CA GLN A 14 -24.60 -11.55 8.30
C GLN A 14 -24.21 -10.37 9.20
N ALA A 15 -23.31 -10.57 10.16
CA ALA A 15 -22.81 -9.49 11.03
C ALA A 15 -22.15 -8.35 10.24
N LEU A 16 -21.40 -8.68 9.18
CA LEU A 16 -20.78 -7.69 8.30
C LEU A 16 -21.83 -6.89 7.51
N LYS A 17 -22.89 -7.56 7.04
CA LYS A 17 -24.02 -6.91 6.35
C LYS A 17 -24.76 -5.95 7.28
N GLU A 18 -25.04 -6.36 8.51
CA GLU A 18 -25.67 -5.50 9.52
C GLU A 18 -24.78 -4.30 9.89
N ALA A 19 -23.47 -4.52 10.05
CA ALA A 19 -22.52 -3.46 10.30
C ALA A 19 -22.46 -2.43 9.14
N ALA A 20 -22.56 -2.90 7.89
CA ALA A 20 -22.62 -2.05 6.71
C ALA A 20 -23.87 -1.16 6.71
N VAL A 21 -25.04 -1.74 6.99
CA VAL A 21 -26.30 -0.97 7.11
C VAL A 21 -26.22 0.03 8.27
N ARG A 22 -25.78 -0.42 9.45
CA ARG A 22 -25.67 0.43 10.66
C ARG A 22 -24.74 1.62 10.46
N GLN A 23 -23.64 1.44 9.74
CA GLN A 23 -22.66 2.51 9.48
C GLN A 23 -23.02 3.36 8.26
N GLY A 24 -23.97 2.94 7.42
CA GLY A 24 -24.26 3.60 6.15
C GLY A 24 -23.12 3.49 5.14
N ARG A 25 -22.34 2.40 5.18
CA ARG A 25 -21.11 2.21 4.40
C ARG A 25 -21.14 0.88 3.67
N SER A 26 -20.51 0.80 2.51
CA SER A 26 -20.44 -0.45 1.76
C SER A 26 -19.55 -1.48 2.47
N ILE A 27 -19.89 -2.77 2.32
CA ILE A 27 -19.08 -3.89 2.83
C ILE A 27 -17.64 -3.77 2.34
N ASN A 28 -17.44 -3.45 1.05
CA ASN A 28 -16.11 -3.26 0.48
C ASN A 28 -15.31 -2.18 1.22
N LYS A 29 -15.94 -1.05 1.58
CA LYS A 29 -15.25 0.04 2.27
C LYS A 29 -14.84 -0.35 3.68
N ILE A 30 -15.71 -1.10 4.38
CA ILE A 30 -15.41 -1.64 5.70
C ILE A 30 -14.23 -2.63 5.63
N ILE A 31 -14.23 -3.53 4.64
CA ILE A 31 -13.14 -4.50 4.44
C ILE A 31 -11.84 -3.78 4.10
N GLU A 32 -11.84 -2.85 3.13
CA GLU A 32 -10.64 -2.09 2.74
C GLU A 32 -9.98 -1.40 3.94
N GLU A 33 -10.77 -0.69 4.75
CA GLU A 33 -10.24 0.01 5.92
C GLU A 33 -9.74 -0.95 6.98
N SER A 34 -10.46 -2.06 7.21
CA SER A 34 -10.04 -3.10 8.15
C SER A 34 -8.70 -3.72 7.74
N LEU A 35 -8.46 -3.94 6.44
CA LEU A 35 -7.19 -4.43 5.92
C LEU A 35 -6.05 -3.42 6.17
N VAL A 36 -6.30 -2.14 5.93
CA VAL A 36 -5.34 -1.06 6.19
C VAL A 36 -5.04 -0.94 7.69
N MET A 37 -6.06 -1.02 8.55
CA MET A 37 -5.92 -1.00 10.02
C MET A 37 -5.09 -2.18 10.53
N ARG A 38 -5.20 -3.34 9.88
CA ARG A 38 -4.39 -4.53 10.18
C ARG A 38 -2.97 -4.48 9.60
N GLY A 39 -2.59 -3.36 8.99
CA GLY A 39 -1.26 -3.15 8.41
C GLY A 39 -1.07 -3.77 7.02
N ILE A 40 -2.13 -4.32 6.42
CA ILE A 40 -2.12 -4.83 5.04
C ILE A 40 -2.24 -3.63 4.11
N LYS A 41 -1.13 -2.94 3.94
CA LYS A 41 -1.01 -1.81 3.02
C LYS A 41 -0.64 -2.34 1.64
N PRO A 42 -1.08 -1.67 0.56
CA PRO A 42 -0.45 -1.88 -0.74
C PRO A 42 1.05 -1.72 -0.52
N VAL A 43 1.84 -2.73 -0.90
CA VAL A 43 3.27 -2.56 -0.97
C VAL A 43 3.49 -1.47 -2.01
N HIS A 44 3.72 -0.23 -1.57
CA HIS A 44 4.32 0.75 -2.45
C HIS A 44 5.58 0.05 -2.93
N SER A 45 5.67 -0.21 -4.23
CA SER A 45 6.88 -0.81 -4.78
C SER A 45 8.06 -0.01 -4.25
N ALA A 46 9.18 -0.66 -3.89
CA ALA A 46 10.36 0.08 -3.44
C ALA A 46 10.69 1.25 -4.38
N ARG A 47 10.39 1.08 -5.67
CA ARG A 47 10.42 2.11 -6.71
C ARG A 47 9.52 3.32 -6.46
N ALA A 48 8.29 3.15 -6.01
CA ALA A 48 7.38 4.25 -5.67
C ALA A 48 7.84 5.04 -4.43
N LEU A 49 8.36 4.35 -3.42
CA LEU A 49 8.94 4.99 -2.23
C LEU A 49 10.20 5.80 -2.59
N VAL A 50 11.09 5.22 -3.40
CA VAL A 50 12.29 5.90 -3.90
C VAL A 50 11.94 7.09 -4.79
N ALA A 51 10.94 6.96 -5.67
CA ALA A 51 10.49 8.07 -6.52
C ALA A 51 9.93 9.24 -5.69
N GLN A 52 9.13 8.95 -4.66
CA GLN A 52 8.60 9.97 -3.76
C GLN A 52 9.70 10.64 -2.93
N ALA A 53 10.68 9.88 -2.44
CA ALA A 53 11.84 10.42 -1.74
C ALA A 53 12.68 11.32 -2.67
N ARG A 54 12.90 10.92 -3.93
CA ARG A 54 13.63 11.71 -4.93
C ARG A 54 12.92 13.04 -5.26
N GLN A 55 11.59 13.04 -5.36
CA GLN A 55 10.85 14.29 -5.60
C GLN A 55 10.95 15.30 -4.44
N ARG A 56 11.24 14.82 -3.22
CA ARG A 56 11.32 15.65 -2.01
C ARG A 56 12.75 15.99 -1.60
N ALA A 57 13.73 15.24 -2.08
CA ALA A 57 15.13 15.54 -1.90
C ALA A 57 15.48 16.64 -2.91
N GLY A 58 15.60 17.90 -2.46
CA GLY A 58 15.96 19.05 -3.29
C GLY A 58 17.41 19.01 -3.81
N LEU A 59 17.84 17.88 -4.34
CA LEU A 59 19.15 17.64 -4.94
C LEU A 59 19.12 17.98 -6.42
N ALA A 60 20.21 18.54 -6.92
CA ALA A 60 20.39 18.73 -8.36
C ALA A 60 20.41 17.36 -9.06
N GLU A 61 20.00 17.35 -10.33
CA GLU A 61 19.89 16.11 -11.12
C GLU A 61 21.22 15.34 -11.21
N ALA A 62 22.33 16.06 -11.33
CA ALA A 62 23.67 15.50 -11.36
C ALA A 62 24.04 14.75 -10.06
N ASP A 63 23.74 15.36 -8.90
CA ASP A 63 24.02 14.78 -7.58
C ASP A 63 23.14 13.56 -7.32
N THR A 64 21.89 13.62 -7.78
CA THR A 64 20.93 12.50 -7.69
C THR A 64 21.41 11.29 -8.49
N LEU A 65 21.93 11.52 -9.70
CA LEU A 65 22.46 10.45 -10.56
C LEU A 65 23.71 9.83 -9.95
N ALA A 66 24.66 10.66 -9.48
CA ALA A 66 25.89 10.20 -8.84
C ALA A 66 25.60 9.31 -7.61
N LEU A 67 24.74 9.78 -6.70
CA LEU A 67 24.33 9.03 -5.50
C LEU A 67 23.60 7.73 -5.88
N SER A 68 22.73 7.76 -6.88
CA SER A 68 21.98 6.56 -7.31
C SER A 68 22.90 5.47 -7.87
N VAL A 69 23.95 5.85 -8.61
CA VAL A 69 24.94 4.91 -9.13
C VAL A 69 25.79 4.35 -7.98
N GLU A 70 26.20 5.19 -7.03
CA GLU A 70 26.95 4.77 -5.84
C GLU A 70 26.17 3.73 -5.02
N GLU A 71 24.91 4.01 -4.67
CA GLU A 71 24.07 3.09 -3.92
C GLU A 71 23.79 1.78 -4.67
N THR A 72 23.60 1.87 -6.00
CA THR A 72 23.39 0.68 -6.83
C THR A 72 24.64 -0.21 -6.86
N ARG A 73 25.84 0.38 -6.93
CA ARG A 73 27.10 -0.35 -6.81
C ARG A 73 27.27 -0.96 -5.42
N ARG A 74 26.97 -0.19 -4.36
CA ARG A 74 27.05 -0.68 -2.97
C ARG A 74 26.16 -1.90 -2.72
N ILE A 75 24.94 -1.92 -3.26
CA ILE A 75 24.01 -3.06 -3.13
C ILE A 75 24.37 -4.22 -4.05
N ARG A 76 24.86 -3.95 -5.28
CA ARG A 76 25.33 -5.00 -6.20
C ARG A 76 26.67 -5.61 -5.77
N GLY A 77 27.30 -5.05 -4.74
CA GLY A 77 28.57 -5.46 -4.20
C GLY A 77 29.74 -4.72 -4.84
N ALA A 78 30.84 -4.68 -4.10
CA ALA A 78 32.16 -4.68 -4.72
C ALA A 78 32.22 -5.73 -5.86
#